data_AF-A0A0X8JP89-F1
#
_entry.id   AF-A0A0X8JP89-F1
#
_cell.length_a   1.000
_cell.length_b   1.000
_cell.length_c   1.000
_cell.angle_alpha   90.00
_cell.angle_beta   90.00
_cell.angle_gamma   90.00
#
_symmetry.space_group_name_H-M   'P 1'
#
loop_
_entity.id
_entity.type
_entity.pdbx_description
1 polymer ?
#
loop_
_entity_poly.entity_id
_entity_poly.type
_entity_poly.pdbx_seq_one_letter_code
_entity_poly.pdbx_strand_id
1 'polypeptide(L)'
;MIELNWTFFVQFANFVITLMVLNLVLYRPIRGIIKKRAEVMDQKLRSIEDFTAEAEIKLKNYRAALAEARTEAQGIRHSLKEEGMATESSVLSAAGTEAAEKIAAARKDIEHQKQAALKSLRGTVTTYAKEVAEKVLNRA
;
A
#
# COMPACT_ATOMS: atom_id res chain seq x y z
N MET A 1 -97.97 15.00 12.03
CA MET A 1 -97.72 14.52 10.66
C MET A 1 -96.60 15.37 10.10
N ILE A 2 -95.64 14.78 9.39
CA ILE A 2 -94.59 15.57 8.72
C ILE A 2 -95.29 16.27 7.56
N GLU A 3 -95.69 17.52 7.75
CA GLU A 3 -96.17 18.33 6.64
C GLU A 3 -94.96 18.69 5.78
N LEU A 4 -94.92 18.12 4.58
CA LEU A 4 -93.87 18.35 3.60
C LEU A 4 -94.06 19.75 2.98
N ASN A 5 -93.75 20.77 3.78
CA ASN A 5 -93.84 22.17 3.40
C ASN A 5 -92.59 22.61 2.63
N TRP A 6 -92.70 23.65 1.80
CA TRP A 6 -91.58 24.21 1.02
C TRP A 6 -90.33 24.49 1.87
N THR A 7 -90.51 24.88 3.13
CA THR A 7 -89.45 25.09 4.12
C THR A 7 -88.57 23.86 4.34
N PHE A 8 -89.11 22.63 4.25
CA PHE A 8 -88.32 21.40 4.37
C PHE A 8 -87.29 21.29 3.24
N PHE A 9 -87.67 21.60 2.00
CA PHE A 9 -86.75 21.59 0.86
C PHE A 9 -85.67 22.67 0.99
N VAL A 10 -86.03 23.85 1.49
CA VAL A 10 -85.06 24.93 1.77
C VAL A 10 -84.07 24.52 2.88
N GLN A 11 -84.55 23.88 3.95
CA GLN A 11 -83.70 23.40 5.04
C GLN A 11 -82.78 22.26 4.58
N PHE A 12 -83.29 21.34 3.74
CA PHE A 12 -82.49 20.29 3.13
C PHE A 12 -81.40 20.85 2.22
N ALA A 13 -81.73 21.83 1.37
CA ALA A 13 -80.74 22.51 0.54
C ALA A 13 -79.66 23.20 1.39
N ASN A 14 -80.04 23.87 2.48
CA ASN A 14 -79.08 24.50 3.40
C ASN A 14 -78.17 23.46 4.09
N PHE A 15 -78.71 22.32 4.51
CA PHE A 15 -77.93 21.22 5.05
C PHE A 15 -76.91 20.68 4.04
N VAL A 16 -77.32 20.46 2.80
CA VAL A 16 -76.43 19.98 1.72
C VAL A 16 -75.34 21.01 1.41
N ILE A 17 -75.68 22.30 1.33
CA ILE A 17 -74.71 23.38 1.13
C ILE A 17 -73.69 23.41 2.29
N THR A 18 -74.17 23.32 3.52
CA THR A 18 -73.31 23.30 4.72
C THR A 18 -72.36 22.10 4.70
N LEU A 19 -72.85 20.92 4.31
CA LEU A 19 -72.05 19.70 4.18
C LEU A 19 -70.98 19.86 3.08
N MET A 20 -71.33 20.48 1.96
CA MET A 20 -70.40 20.75 0.87
C MET A 20 -69.29 21.74 1.28
N VAL A 21 -69.65 22.81 2.00
CA VAL A 21 -68.70 23.77 2.58
C VAL A 21 -67.80 23.09 3.60
N LEU A 22 -68.37 22.28 4.50
CA LEU A 22 -67.61 21.54 5.51
C LEU A 22 -66.62 20.54 4.88
N ASN A 23 -67.02 19.86 3.81
CA ASN A 23 -66.13 18.95 3.06
C ASN A 23 -64.96 19.71 2.42
N LEU A 24 -65.22 20.87 1.83
CA LEU A 24 -64.20 21.69 1.19
C LEU A 24 -63.24 22.33 2.20
N VAL A 25 -63.78 22.86 3.30
CA VAL A 25 -63.03 23.64 4.30
C VAL A 25 -62.33 22.77 5.33
N LEU A 26 -62.88 21.60 5.70
CA LEU A 26 -62.36 20.81 6.81
C LEU A 26 -61.80 19.45 6.35
N TYR A 27 -62.58 18.65 5.61
CA TYR A 27 -62.18 17.29 5.25
C TYR A 27 -61.03 17.24 4.24
N ARG A 28 -61.02 18.11 3.22
CA ARG A 28 -59.90 18.21 2.26
C ARG A 28 -58.55 18.56 2.94
N PRO A 29 -58.42 19.62 3.74
CA PRO A 29 -57.13 19.97 4.35
C PRO A 29 -56.67 18.94 5.38
N ILE A 30 -57.57 18.36 6.19
CA ILE A 30 -57.20 17.32 7.16
C ILE A 30 -56.60 16.11 6.44
N ARG A 31 -57.24 15.63 5.36
CA ARG A 31 -56.71 14.52 4.58
C ARG A 31 -55.37 14.86 3.92
N GLY A 32 -55.19 16.11 3.49
CA GLY A 32 -53.93 16.61 2.95
C GLY A 32 -52.80 16.58 3.98
N ILE A 33 -53.05 17.02 5.21
CA ILE A 33 -52.07 17.02 6.31
C ILE A 33 -51.67 15.60 6.70
N ILE A 34 -52.63 14.68 6.78
CA ILE A 34 -52.36 13.26 7.10
C ILE A 34 -51.47 12.64 6.02
N LYS A 35 -51.80 12.85 4.73
CA LYS A 35 -50.98 12.37 3.61
C LYS A 35 -49.58 12.97 3.64
N LYS A 36 -49.45 14.28 3.83
CA LYS A 36 -48.16 14.96 3.89
C LYS A 36 -47.29 14.45 5.04
N ARG A 37 -47.89 14.17 6.20
CA ARG A 37 -47.15 13.54 7.32
C ARG A 37 -46.68 12.13 6.97
N ALA A 38 -47.54 11.31 6.36
CA ALA A 38 -47.16 9.96 5.93
C ALA A 38 -46.03 9.99 4.90
N GLU A 39 -46.10 10.87 3.90
CA GLU A 39 -45.10 11.04 2.86
C GLU A 39 -43.75 11.52 3.42
N VAL A 40 -43.76 12.49 4.33
CA VAL A 40 -42.54 12.96 5.01
C VAL A 40 -41.91 11.85 5.85
N MET A 41 -42.70 11.02 6.50
CA MET A 41 -42.17 9.89 7.28
C MET A 41 -41.59 8.81 6.37
N ASP A 42 -42.27 8.45 5.29
CA ASP A 42 -41.78 7.48 4.31
C ASP A 42 -40.48 7.97 3.65
N GLN A 43 -40.43 9.23 3.25
CA GLN A 43 -39.22 9.83 2.68
C GLN A 43 -38.05 9.84 3.68
N LYS A 44 -38.31 10.14 4.96
CA LYS A 44 -37.28 10.07 6.01
C LYS A 44 -36.78 8.65 6.23
N LEU A 45 -37.68 7.66 6.24
CA LEU A 45 -37.31 6.26 6.39
C LEU A 45 -36.41 5.81 5.24
N ARG A 46 -36.84 6.07 3.99
CA ARG A 46 -36.05 5.75 2.79
C ARG A 46 -34.70 6.43 2.81
N SER A 47 -34.64 7.72 3.16
CA SER A 47 -33.37 8.44 3.26
C SER A 47 -32.44 7.86 4.32
N ILE A 48 -32.96 7.34 5.43
CA ILE A 48 -32.17 6.66 6.45
C ILE A 48 -31.65 5.32 5.91
N GLU A 49 -32.53 4.52 5.30
CA GLU A 49 -32.16 3.24 4.69
C GLU A 49 -31.07 3.42 3.62
N ASP A 50 -31.26 4.35 2.69
CA ASP A 50 -30.29 4.68 1.63
C ASP A 50 -28.96 5.14 2.24
N PHE A 51 -28.99 6.03 3.25
CA PHE A 51 -27.78 6.48 3.92
C PHE A 51 -27.05 5.34 4.63
N THR A 52 -27.78 4.44 5.30
CA THR A 52 -27.17 3.28 5.97
C THR A 52 -26.56 2.30 4.97
N ALA A 53 -27.24 2.03 3.85
CA ALA A 53 -26.75 1.17 2.79
C ALA A 53 -25.50 1.76 2.13
N GLU A 54 -25.51 3.06 1.81
CA GLU A 54 -24.33 3.75 1.27
C GLU A 54 -23.16 3.73 2.25
N ALA A 55 -23.42 3.97 3.54
CA ALA A 55 -22.39 3.95 4.56
C ALA A 55 -21.77 2.55 4.69
N GLU A 56 -22.58 1.49 4.65
CA GLU A 56 -22.10 0.12 4.70
C GLU A 56 -21.27 -0.23 3.46
N ILE A 57 -21.71 0.16 2.27
CA ILE A 57 -20.95 -0.02 1.01
C ILE A 57 -19.61 0.72 1.08
N LYS A 58 -19.61 2.00 1.50
CA LYS A 58 -18.37 2.78 1.65
C LYS A 58 -17.41 2.15 2.65
N LEU A 59 -17.94 1.66 3.77
CA LEU A 59 -17.15 1.02 4.81
C LEU A 59 -16.58 -0.33 4.35
N LYS A 60 -17.36 -1.12 3.60
CA LYS A 60 -16.89 -2.36 2.96
C LYS A 60 -15.77 -2.08 1.96
N ASN A 61 -15.95 -1.09 1.08
CA ASN A 61 -14.94 -0.71 0.08
C ASN A 61 -13.67 -0.18 0.75
N TYR A 62 -13.80 0.63 1.80
CA TYR A 62 -12.67 1.11 2.57
C TYR A 62 -11.88 -0.03 3.23
N ARG A 63 -12.58 -1.00 3.85
CA ARG A 63 -11.94 -2.19 4.43
C ARG A 63 -11.26 -3.05 3.37
N ALA A 64 -11.87 -3.21 2.20
CA ALA A 64 -11.27 -3.93 1.08
C ALA A 64 -9.99 -3.25 0.59
N ALA A 65 -10.03 -1.93 0.36
CA ALA A 65 -8.86 -1.16 -0.05
C ALA A 65 -7.73 -1.22 0.99
N LEU A 66 -8.05 -1.16 2.29
CA LEU A 66 -7.05 -1.34 3.35
C LEU A 66 -6.42 -2.74 3.36
N ALA A 67 -7.22 -3.78 3.10
CA ALA A 67 -6.72 -5.14 3.03
C ALA A 67 -5.81 -5.34 1.81
N GLU A 68 -6.22 -4.82 0.65
CA GLU A 68 -5.43 -4.84 -0.58
C GLU A 68 -4.10 -4.10 -0.41
N ALA A 69 -4.12 -2.86 0.11
CA ALA A 69 -2.92 -2.09 0.37
C ALA A 69 -1.95 -2.79 1.36
N ARG A 70 -2.48 -3.52 2.34
CA ARG A 70 -1.65 -4.33 3.27
C ARG A 70 -1.00 -5.51 2.55
N THR A 71 -1.73 -6.21 1.70
CA THR A 71 -1.20 -7.31 0.89
C THR A 71 -0.13 -6.82 -0.08
N GLU A 72 -0.38 -5.71 -0.77
CA GLU A 72 0.56 -5.08 -1.68
C GLU A 72 1.84 -4.65 -0.94
N ALA A 73 1.70 -3.97 0.20
CA ALA A 73 2.84 -3.58 1.03
C ALA A 73 3.66 -4.78 1.54
N GLN A 74 3.00 -5.89 1.88
CA GLN A 74 3.69 -7.13 2.23
C GLN A 74 4.43 -7.72 1.03
N GLY A 75 3.83 -7.71 -0.16
CA GLY A 75 4.45 -8.13 -1.41
C GLY A 75 5.70 -7.32 -1.74
N ILE A 76 5.61 -5.99 -1.69
CA ILE A 76 6.74 -5.08 -1.91
C ILE A 76 7.85 -5.33 -0.88
N ARG A 77 7.49 -5.49 0.40
CA ARG A 77 8.49 -5.77 1.44
C ARG A 77 9.20 -7.11 1.21
N HIS A 78 8.47 -8.10 0.71
CA HIS A 78 9.04 -9.41 0.40
C HIS A 78 9.97 -9.32 -0.81
N SER A 79 9.55 -8.67 -1.90
CA SER A 79 10.38 -8.51 -3.09
C SER A 79 11.66 -7.72 -2.80
N LEU A 80 11.57 -6.63 -2.04
CA LEU A 80 12.75 -5.86 -1.62
C LEU A 80 13.69 -6.67 -0.73
N LYS A 81 13.15 -7.56 0.11
CA LYS A 81 13.98 -8.45 0.93
C LYS A 81 14.71 -9.47 0.07
N GLU A 82 14.02 -10.07 -0.90
CA GLU A 82 14.64 -11.03 -1.84
C GLU A 82 15.71 -10.35 -2.71
N GLU A 83 15.42 -9.17 -3.25
CA GLU A 83 16.38 -8.37 -4.02
C GLU A 83 17.59 -7.97 -3.17
N GLY A 84 17.36 -7.57 -1.91
CA GLY A 84 18.43 -7.27 -0.95
C GLY A 84 19.31 -8.49 -0.67
N MET A 85 18.71 -9.66 -0.43
CA MET A 85 19.46 -10.91 -0.21
C MET A 85 20.24 -11.36 -1.46
N ALA A 86 19.66 -11.21 -2.64
CA ALA A 86 20.34 -11.52 -3.90
C ALA A 86 21.54 -10.59 -4.14
N THR A 87 21.36 -9.29 -3.87
CA THR A 87 22.42 -8.28 -3.97
C THR A 87 23.53 -8.55 -2.95
N GLU A 88 23.19 -8.83 -1.69
CA GLU A 88 24.15 -9.18 -0.64
C GLU A 88 24.98 -10.41 -1.04
N SER A 89 24.33 -11.48 -1.51
CA SER A 89 25.00 -12.68 -1.98
C SER A 89 25.95 -12.40 -3.16
N SER A 90 25.50 -11.60 -4.13
CA SER A 90 26.32 -11.20 -5.27
C SER A 90 27.55 -10.39 -4.85
N VAL A 91 27.36 -9.41 -3.95
CA VAL A 91 28.45 -8.58 -3.43
C VAL A 91 29.45 -9.41 -2.63
N LEU A 92 28.98 -10.30 -1.74
CA LEU A 92 29.87 -11.20 -0.99
C LEU A 92 30.65 -12.12 -1.92
N SER A 93 30.00 -12.69 -2.94
CA SER A 93 30.68 -13.55 -3.91
C SER A 93 31.73 -12.78 -4.70
N ALA A 94 31.42 -11.57 -5.16
CA ALA A 94 32.37 -10.73 -5.89
C ALA A 94 33.57 -10.34 -5.02
N ALA A 95 33.33 -9.92 -3.78
CA ALA A 95 34.38 -9.59 -2.82
C ALA A 95 35.26 -10.81 -2.49
N GLY A 96 34.66 -12.00 -2.37
CA GLY A 96 35.39 -13.25 -2.16
C GLY A 96 36.30 -13.60 -3.33
N THR A 97 35.81 -13.47 -4.57
CA THR A 97 36.61 -13.67 -5.78
C THR A 97 37.74 -12.66 -5.87
N GLU A 98 37.47 -11.37 -5.65
CA GLU A 98 38.49 -10.32 -5.68
C GLU A 98 39.58 -10.53 -4.62
N ALA A 99 39.18 -10.95 -3.41
CA ALA A 99 40.13 -11.29 -2.35
C ALA A 99 41.01 -12.49 -2.75
N ALA A 100 40.43 -13.54 -3.35
CA ALA A 100 41.16 -14.70 -3.83
C ALA A 100 42.16 -14.31 -4.95
N GLU A 101 41.75 -13.46 -5.90
CA GLU A 101 42.61 -12.94 -6.95
C GLU A 101 43.77 -12.11 -6.40
N LYS A 102 43.50 -11.20 -5.45
CA LYS A 102 44.55 -10.42 -4.77
C LYS A 102 45.55 -11.30 -4.04
N ILE A 103 45.09 -12.34 -3.33
CA ILE A 103 45.98 -13.28 -2.65
C ILE A 103 46.82 -14.07 -3.67
N ALA A 104 46.22 -14.51 -4.77
CA ALA A 104 46.94 -15.23 -5.82
C ALA A 104 48.02 -14.35 -6.48
N ALA A 105 47.69 -13.08 -6.78
CA ALA A 105 48.63 -12.10 -7.30
C ALA A 105 49.79 -11.84 -6.32
N ALA A 106 49.49 -11.59 -5.04
CA ALA A 106 50.50 -11.37 -4.01
C ALA A 106 51.44 -12.58 -3.86
N ARG A 107 50.91 -13.82 -3.91
CA ARG A 107 51.74 -15.03 -3.88
C ARG A 107 52.67 -15.13 -5.09
N LYS A 108 52.18 -14.78 -6.28
CA LYS A 108 52.99 -14.76 -7.51
C LYS A 108 54.11 -13.72 -7.42
N ASP A 109 53.81 -12.53 -6.90
CA ASP A 109 54.79 -11.48 -6.71
C ASP A 109 55.87 -11.88 -5.69
N ILE A 110 55.49 -12.52 -4.58
CA ILE A 110 56.43 -13.06 -3.59
C ILE A 110 57.37 -14.09 -4.24
N GLU A 111 56.85 -15.00 -5.07
CA GLU A 111 57.69 -15.98 -5.77
C GLU A 111 58.64 -15.31 -6.76
N HIS A 112 58.18 -14.29 -7.50
CA HIS A 112 59.05 -13.49 -8.37
C HIS A 112 60.16 -12.76 -7.58
N GLN A 113 59.81 -12.13 -6.46
CA GLN A 113 60.77 -11.45 -5.58
C GLN A 113 61.80 -12.44 -5.01
N LYS A 114 61.36 -13.62 -4.59
CA LYS A 114 62.25 -14.69 -4.11
C LYS A 114 63.22 -15.14 -5.18
N GLN A 115 62.77 -15.35 -6.42
CA GLN A 115 63.66 -15.72 -7.52
C GLN A 115 64.65 -14.60 -7.87
N ALA A 116 64.21 -13.34 -7.87
CA ALA A 116 65.08 -12.18 -8.07
C ALA A 116 66.14 -12.08 -6.97
N ALA A 117 65.76 -12.25 -5.70
CA ALA A 117 66.67 -12.25 -4.56
C ALA A 117 67.69 -13.40 -4.64
N LEU A 118 67.26 -14.62 -4.99
CA LEU A 118 68.17 -15.76 -5.20
C LEU A 118 69.16 -15.52 -6.34
N LYS A 119 68.72 -14.90 -7.44
CA LYS A 119 69.59 -14.53 -8.56
C LYS A 119 70.63 -13.48 -8.14
N SER A 120 70.19 -12.45 -7.41
CA SER A 120 71.07 -11.43 -6.85
C SER A 120 72.12 -12.04 -5.91
N LEU A 121 71.69 -12.90 -4.98
CA LEU A 121 72.56 -13.58 -4.02
C LEU A 121 73.62 -14.44 -4.71
N ARG A 122 73.25 -15.19 -5.77
CA ARG A 122 74.23 -15.95 -6.57
C ARG A 122 75.29 -15.04 -7.21
N GLY A 123 74.91 -13.86 -7.69
CA GLY A 123 75.85 -12.87 -8.22
C GLY A 123 76.77 -12.27 -7.15
N THR A 124 76.26 -12.05 -5.93
CA THR A 124 77.09 -11.58 -4.81
C THR A 124 78.04 -12.66 -4.33
N VAL A 125 77.59 -13.91 -4.23
CA VAL A 125 78.42 -15.05 -3.82
C VAL A 125 79.58 -15.28 -4.80
N THR A 126 79.38 -15.17 -6.12
CA THR A 126 80.47 -15.30 -7.09
C THR A 126 81.46 -14.13 -7.01
N THR A 127 80.99 -12.93 -6.69
CA THR A 127 81.85 -11.76 -6.45
C THR A 127 82.70 -11.96 -5.19
N TYR A 128 82.08 -12.36 -4.08
CA TYR A 128 82.80 -12.68 -2.84
C TYR A 128 83.77 -13.86 -3.01
N ALA A 129 83.40 -14.90 -3.77
CA ALA A 129 84.29 -16.02 -4.07
C ALA A 129 85.53 -15.58 -4.87
N LYS A 130 85.38 -14.64 -5.81
CA LYS A 130 86.51 -14.03 -6.53
C LYS A 130 87.41 -13.20 -5.61
N GLU A 131 86.83 -12.35 -4.76
CA GLU A 131 87.61 -11.56 -3.79
C GLU A 131 88.41 -12.45 -2.83
N VAL A 132 87.82 -13.56 -2.37
CA VAL A 132 88.52 -14.53 -1.51
C VAL A 132 89.63 -15.24 -2.30
N ALA A 133 89.36 -15.68 -3.54
CA ALA A 133 90.37 -16.31 -4.38
C ALA A 133 91.55 -15.37 -4.68
N GLU A 134 91.29 -14.10 -5.00
CA GLU A 134 92.33 -13.08 -5.19
C GLU A 134 93.14 -12.85 -3.91
N LYS A 135 92.50 -12.74 -2.73
CA LYS A 135 93.22 -12.60 -1.45
C LYS A 135 94.09 -13.81 -1.09
N VAL A 136 93.70 -15.01 -1.49
CA VAL A 136 94.46 -16.24 -1.23
C VAL A 136 95.61 -16.41 -2.23
N LEU A 137 95.39 -16.09 -3.50
CA LEU A 137 96.41 -16.13 -4.56
C LEU A 137 97.47 -15.04 -4.41
N ASN A 138 97.13 -13.86 -3.89
CA ASN A 138 98.08 -12.76 -3.64
C ASN A 138 98.91 -12.97 -2.34
N ARG A 139 98.81 -14.15 -1.73
CA ARG A 139 99.60 -14.59 -0.56
C ARG A 139 100.57 -15.74 -0.89
N ALA A 140 100.66 -16.16 -2.15
CA ALA A 140 101.72 -17.05 -2.66
C ALA A 140 102.72 -16.23 -3.46
#